data_AF-A0A182YP53-F1
#
_entry.id   AF-A0A182YP53-F1
#
_cell.length_a   1.000
_cell.length_b   1.000
_cell.length_c   1.000
_cell.angle_alpha   90.00
_cell.angle_beta   90.00
_cell.angle_gamma   90.00
#
_symmetry.space_group_name_H-M   'P 1'
#
loop_
_entity.id
_entity.type
_entity.pdbx_description
1 polymer ?
#
loop_
_entity_poly.entity_id
_entity_poly.type
_entity_poly.pdbx_seq_one_letter_code
_entity_poly.pdbx_strand_id
1 'polypeptide(L)'
;MRAIGPYGAHLHDGSEYTGRYPNDVTMDTIQKWHRPRIEACLEAGVDVLGIETIPCKMEAEALLNMMCDEYPTVRFWISFQCKDNQHLANGEPFSDTVNSLWTKARLRRNQNLLALGVNCVHPQIVTPLFRSVNEKKLPESRIPLIVYPNSGEVYTVEDGWQGREDCVPLEHYVPQWIDLGARFIGGCCRTYARDIKRIKQTVINHANSNHCH
;
A
#
# COMPACT_ATOMS: atom_id res chain seq x y z
N MET A 1 9.92 9.83 -5.85
CA MET A 1 9.59 8.70 -4.97
C MET A 1 10.48 7.51 -5.32
N ARG A 2 10.94 6.74 -4.33
CA ARG A 2 11.60 5.44 -4.53
C ARG A 2 10.89 4.36 -3.72
N ALA A 3 10.87 3.15 -4.26
CA ALA A 3 10.26 1.97 -3.65
C ALA A 3 11.23 1.24 -2.72
N ILE A 4 10.70 0.77 -1.60
CA ILE A 4 11.35 -0.06 -0.60
C ILE A 4 10.47 -1.31 -0.44
N GLY A 5 10.82 -2.39 -1.15
CA GLY A 5 10.08 -3.66 -1.13
C GLY A 5 10.31 -4.49 0.14
N PRO A 6 9.55 -5.57 0.39
CA PRO A 6 9.59 -6.31 1.65
C PRO A 6 10.85 -7.15 1.80
N TYR A 7 11.15 -7.55 3.04
CA TYR A 7 12.19 -8.54 3.37
C TYR A 7 11.95 -9.86 2.66
N GLY A 8 10.70 -10.30 2.54
CA GLY A 8 10.34 -11.54 1.84
C GLY A 8 10.85 -11.65 0.40
N ALA A 9 11.02 -10.52 -0.30
CA ALA A 9 11.54 -10.51 -1.67
C ALA A 9 13.02 -10.95 -1.76
N HIS A 10 13.75 -10.86 -0.65
CA HIS A 10 15.14 -11.33 -0.54
C HIS A 10 15.24 -12.86 -0.37
N LEU A 11 14.21 -13.49 0.19
CA LEU A 11 14.23 -14.92 0.49
C LEU A 11 14.08 -15.78 -0.77
N HIS A 12 13.69 -15.17 -1.90
CA HIS A 12 13.52 -15.82 -3.20
C HIS A 12 12.59 -17.05 -3.18
N ASP A 13 11.68 -17.12 -2.21
CA ASP A 13 10.77 -18.24 -1.95
C ASP A 13 9.29 -17.85 -2.09
N GLY A 14 9.00 -16.64 -2.60
CA GLY A 14 7.65 -16.09 -2.69
C GLY A 14 7.11 -15.54 -1.36
N SER A 15 7.96 -15.40 -0.33
CA SER A 15 7.59 -14.82 0.96
C SER A 15 7.09 -13.38 0.86
N GLU A 16 7.37 -12.63 -0.20
CA GLU A 16 6.77 -11.32 -0.45
C GLU A 16 5.24 -11.39 -0.65
N TYR A 17 4.69 -12.56 -1.02
CA TYR A 17 3.25 -12.78 -1.20
C TYR A 17 2.60 -13.61 -0.09
N THR A 18 3.40 -14.23 0.78
CA THR A 18 2.89 -15.12 1.84
C THR A 18 3.27 -14.66 3.25
N GLY A 19 4.33 -13.87 3.40
CA GLY A 19 4.79 -13.32 4.67
C GLY A 19 5.15 -14.36 5.72
N ARG A 20 5.75 -15.49 5.35
CA ARG A 20 6.02 -16.64 6.24
C ARG A 20 7.27 -16.56 7.12
N TYR A 21 7.99 -15.44 7.13
CA TYR A 21 9.20 -15.21 7.93
C TYR A 21 9.04 -14.56 9.32
N PRO A 22 7.91 -13.95 9.75
CA PRO A 22 7.85 -13.21 11.01
C PRO A 22 8.19 -14.00 12.28
N ASN A 23 8.06 -15.33 12.26
CA ASN A 23 8.43 -16.18 13.40
C ASN A 23 9.94 -16.47 13.46
N ASP A 24 10.65 -16.27 12.35
CA ASP A 24 12.07 -16.65 12.20
C ASP A 24 13.01 -15.44 12.28
N VAL A 25 12.47 -14.21 12.19
CA VAL A 25 13.25 -12.97 12.20
C VAL A 25 12.71 -11.95 13.18
N THR A 26 13.61 -11.18 13.80
CA THR A 26 13.25 -10.11 14.75
C THR A 26 13.03 -8.78 14.03
N MET A 27 12.33 -7.84 14.68
CA MET A 27 12.17 -6.47 14.17
C MET A 27 13.52 -5.77 13.96
N ASP A 28 14.50 -5.98 14.84
CA ASP A 28 15.85 -5.42 14.70
C ASP A 28 16.56 -5.95 13.45
N THR A 29 16.43 -7.25 13.16
CA THR A 29 16.95 -7.85 11.91
C THR A 29 16.30 -7.21 10.68
N ILE A 30 14.98 -7.01 10.70
CA ILE A 30 14.25 -6.34 9.61
C ILE A 30 14.76 -4.91 9.40
N GLN A 31 14.90 -4.12 10.47
CA GLN A 31 15.38 -2.74 10.39
C GLN A 31 16.81 -2.67 9.84
N LYS A 32 17.71 -3.51 10.36
CA LYS A 32 19.09 -3.61 9.86
C LYS A 32 19.15 -3.96 8.38
N TRP A 33 18.27 -4.83 7.90
CA TRP A 33 18.22 -5.20 6.50
C TRP A 33 17.71 -4.06 5.59
N HIS A 34 16.70 -3.31 6.02
CA HIS A 34 16.14 -2.20 5.22
C HIS A 34 17.01 -0.94 5.20
N ARG A 35 17.74 -0.68 6.28
CA ARG A 35 18.50 0.55 6.51
C ARG A 35 19.40 0.96 5.34
N PRO A 36 20.30 0.12 4.80
CA PRO A 36 21.20 0.55 3.73
C PRO A 36 20.47 1.04 2.47
N ARG A 37 19.33 0.40 2.14
CA ARG A 37 18.54 0.78 0.96
C ARG A 37 17.80 2.09 1.17
N ILE A 38 17.31 2.33 2.38
CA ILE A 38 16.68 3.60 2.75
C ILE A 38 17.70 4.71 2.70
N GLU A 39 18.86 4.55 3.35
CA GLU A 39 19.95 5.53 3.34
C GLU A 39 20.37 5.88 1.91
N ALA A 40 20.62 4.88 1.06
CA ALA A 40 20.96 5.10 -0.35
C ALA A 40 19.87 5.87 -1.13
N CYS A 41 18.59 5.62 -0.85
CA CYS A 41 17.50 6.38 -1.47
C CYS A 41 17.45 7.83 -0.98
N LEU A 42 17.72 8.07 0.29
CA LEU A 42 17.73 9.41 0.88
C LEU A 42 18.92 10.23 0.39
N GLU A 43 20.10 9.63 0.30
CA GLU A 43 21.31 10.24 -0.29
C GLU A 43 21.09 10.65 -1.75
N ALA A 44 20.27 9.90 -2.49
CA ALA A 44 19.88 10.23 -3.86
C ALA A 44 18.85 11.37 -3.97
N GLY A 45 18.46 12.02 -2.85
CA GLY A 45 17.59 13.20 -2.84
C GLY A 45 16.11 12.91 -3.03
N VAL A 46 15.63 11.75 -2.59
CA VAL A 46 14.22 11.33 -2.78
C VAL A 46 13.26 12.09 -1.87
N ASP A 47 12.19 12.65 -2.46
CA ASP A 47 11.18 13.42 -1.72
C ASP A 47 10.28 12.59 -0.79
N VAL A 48 10.00 11.34 -1.17
CA VAL A 48 9.05 10.42 -0.50
C VAL A 48 9.48 8.97 -0.73
N LEU A 49 9.50 8.17 0.34
CA LEU A 49 9.70 6.72 0.27
C LEU A 49 8.36 5.97 0.19
N GLY A 50 8.25 5.04 -0.75
CA GLY A 50 7.16 4.06 -0.76
C GLY A 50 7.64 2.77 -0.14
N ILE A 51 7.19 2.47 1.07
CA ILE A 51 7.40 1.18 1.69
C ILE A 51 6.28 0.28 1.21
N GLU A 52 6.57 -0.62 0.28
CA GLU A 52 5.55 -1.24 -0.56
C GLU A 52 5.59 -2.76 -0.54
N THR A 53 4.44 -3.37 -0.83
CA THR A 53 4.25 -4.83 -0.86
C THR A 53 4.59 -5.50 0.47
N ILE A 54 4.32 -4.84 1.60
CA ILE A 54 4.62 -5.42 2.92
C ILE A 54 3.60 -6.53 3.24
N PRO A 55 4.01 -7.79 3.46
CA PRO A 55 3.08 -8.90 3.57
C PRO A 55 2.58 -9.17 4.99
N CYS A 56 3.22 -8.59 6.02
CA CYS A 56 2.92 -8.88 7.42
C CYS A 56 2.96 -7.62 8.30
N LYS A 57 2.27 -7.69 9.44
CA LYS A 57 2.20 -6.57 10.39
C LYS A 57 3.53 -6.29 11.08
N MET A 58 4.27 -7.34 11.43
CA MET A 58 5.55 -7.22 12.16
C MET A 58 6.56 -6.35 11.40
N GLU A 59 6.74 -6.59 10.10
CA GLU A 59 7.65 -5.80 9.28
C GLU A 59 7.20 -4.35 9.14
N ALA A 60 5.89 -4.12 8.95
CA ALA A 60 5.36 -2.77 8.86
C ALA A 60 5.55 -1.98 10.16
N GLU A 61 5.43 -2.63 11.32
CA GLU A 61 5.73 -2.02 12.61
C GLU A 61 7.23 -1.74 12.79
N ALA A 62 8.10 -2.64 12.33
CA ALA A 62 9.55 -2.46 12.37
C ALA A 62 9.97 -1.25 11.53
N LEU A 63 9.42 -1.13 10.33
CA LEU A 63 9.65 -0.01 9.43
C LEU A 63 9.05 1.29 9.95
N LEU A 64 7.82 1.29 10.50
CA LEU A 64 7.24 2.47 11.12
C LEU A 64 8.10 2.98 12.28
N ASN A 65 8.59 2.07 13.14
CA ASN A 65 9.46 2.45 14.26
C ASN A 65 10.73 3.11 13.75
N MET A 66 11.44 2.46 12.83
CA MET A 66 12.67 2.99 12.24
C MET A 66 12.45 4.36 11.56
N MET A 67 11.38 4.52 10.78
CA MET A 67 11.04 5.81 10.15
C MET A 67 10.73 6.90 11.19
N CYS A 68 10.10 6.55 12.32
CA CYS A 68 9.83 7.52 13.37
C CYS A 68 11.05 7.85 14.23
N ASP A 69 11.93 6.89 14.49
CA ASP A 69 13.09 7.02 15.38
C ASP A 69 14.27 7.69 14.68
N GLU A 70 14.53 7.34 13.42
CA GLU A 70 15.78 7.66 12.74
C GLU A 70 15.61 8.60 11.56
N TYR A 71 14.42 8.57 10.94
CA TYR A 71 14.10 9.37 9.75
C TYR A 71 12.87 10.27 9.97
N PRO A 72 12.77 11.02 11.09
CA PRO A 72 11.52 11.66 11.50
C PRO A 72 11.02 12.74 10.54
N THR A 73 11.88 13.27 9.66
CA THR A 73 11.53 14.28 8.64
C THR A 73 11.20 13.68 7.28
N VAL A 74 11.48 12.39 7.06
CA VAL A 74 11.27 11.73 5.77
C VAL A 74 9.81 11.39 5.61
N ARG A 75 9.22 11.83 4.49
CA ARG A 75 7.85 11.50 4.09
C ARG A 75 7.79 10.09 3.53
N PHE A 76 6.79 9.33 3.93
CA PHE A 76 6.61 7.96 3.46
C PHE A 76 5.16 7.48 3.51
N TRP A 77 4.87 6.40 2.80
CA TRP A 77 3.66 5.60 3.00
C TRP A 77 4.03 4.14 3.20
N ILE A 78 3.11 3.36 3.75
CA ILE A 78 3.22 1.89 3.81
C ILE A 78 2.04 1.29 3.04
N SER A 79 2.32 0.41 2.09
CA SER A 79 1.30 -0.36 1.40
C SER A 79 1.51 -1.86 1.55
N PHE A 80 0.40 -2.57 1.68
CA PHE A 80 0.35 -3.98 2.03
C PHE A 80 0.04 -4.85 0.83
N GLN A 81 0.61 -6.05 0.85
CA GLN A 81 0.08 -7.15 0.08
C GLN A 81 -1.00 -7.87 0.88
N CYS A 82 -2.13 -8.15 0.24
CA CYS A 82 -3.28 -8.81 0.84
C CYS A 82 -3.63 -10.08 0.06
N LYS A 83 -3.88 -11.19 0.77
CA LYS A 83 -4.29 -12.46 0.16
C LYS A 83 -5.77 -12.49 -0.20
N ASP A 84 -6.57 -11.70 0.51
CA ASP A 84 -8.01 -11.63 0.35
C ASP A 84 -8.53 -10.22 0.72
N ASN A 85 -9.85 -10.07 0.74
CA ASN A 85 -10.53 -8.80 0.94
C ASN A 85 -10.58 -8.33 2.42
N GLN A 86 -9.91 -9.03 3.33
CA GLN A 86 -9.91 -8.75 4.77
C GLN A 86 -8.52 -8.83 5.41
N HIS A 87 -7.60 -9.62 4.86
CA HIS A 87 -6.33 -9.97 5.50
C HIS A 87 -5.11 -9.60 4.66
N LEU A 88 -4.02 -9.26 5.36
CA LEU A 88 -2.67 -9.22 4.82
C LEU A 88 -2.27 -10.62 4.29
N ALA A 89 -1.20 -10.68 3.50
CA ALA A 89 -0.63 -11.93 3.00
C ALA A 89 -0.34 -12.95 4.12
N ASN A 90 0.24 -12.52 5.24
CA ASN A 90 0.52 -13.37 6.40
C ASN A 90 -0.74 -13.69 7.25
N GLY A 91 -1.88 -13.04 6.97
CA GLY A 91 -3.17 -13.37 7.55
C GLY A 91 -3.66 -12.45 8.66
N GLU A 92 -2.92 -11.41 9.03
CA GLU A 92 -3.39 -10.41 9.98
C GLU A 92 -4.55 -9.59 9.37
N PRO A 93 -5.54 -9.14 10.18
CA PRO A 93 -6.61 -8.27 9.66
C PRO A 93 -6.05 -6.93 9.15
N PHE A 94 -6.46 -6.55 7.94
CA PHE A 94 -6.03 -5.30 7.30
C PHE A 94 -6.48 -4.07 8.07
N SER A 95 -7.75 -4.03 8.49
CA SER A 95 -8.31 -2.93 9.28
C SER A 95 -7.50 -2.68 10.54
N ASP A 96 -7.18 -3.73 11.28
CA ASP A 96 -6.53 -3.63 12.59
C ASP A 96 -5.08 -3.18 12.42
N THR A 97 -4.41 -3.68 11.40
CA THR A 97 -3.03 -3.30 11.05
C THR A 97 -2.96 -1.82 10.67
N VAL A 98 -3.81 -1.36 9.75
CA VAL A 98 -3.84 0.04 9.30
C VAL A 98 -4.18 0.99 10.45
N ASN A 99 -5.22 0.68 11.24
CA ASN A 99 -5.61 1.52 12.37
C ASN A 99 -4.52 1.58 13.45
N SER A 100 -3.87 0.44 13.75
CA SER A 100 -2.79 0.37 14.74
C SER A 100 -1.59 1.22 14.31
N LEU A 101 -1.12 1.08 13.07
CA LEU A 101 0.02 1.84 12.56
C LEU A 101 -0.25 3.34 12.49
N TRP A 102 -1.43 3.73 12.01
CA TRP A 102 -1.84 5.14 11.98
C TRP A 102 -1.86 5.75 13.39
N THR A 103 -2.45 5.03 14.34
CA THR A 103 -2.52 5.46 15.74
C THR A 103 -1.13 5.60 16.36
N LYS A 104 -0.27 4.58 16.18
CA LYS A 104 1.13 4.59 16.63
C LYS A 104 1.89 5.79 16.07
N ALA A 105 1.80 6.06 14.76
CA ALA A 105 2.47 7.19 14.13
C ALA A 105 2.00 8.53 14.71
N ARG A 106 0.69 8.71 14.92
CA ARG A 106 0.09 9.94 15.48
C ARG A 106 0.44 10.14 16.95
N LEU A 107 0.46 9.08 17.77
CA LEU A 107 0.94 9.15 19.16
C LEU A 107 2.40 9.59 19.25
N ARG A 108 3.21 9.19 18.27
CA ARG A 108 4.61 9.62 18.11
C ARG A 108 4.76 10.98 17.42
N ARG A 109 3.66 11.70 17.17
CA ARG A 109 3.60 13.00 16.47
C ARG A 109 4.24 13.00 15.08
N ASN A 110 4.38 11.84 14.44
CA ASN A 110 4.98 11.74 13.12
C ASN A 110 3.95 12.14 12.05
N GLN A 111 4.03 13.35 11.50
CA GLN A 111 3.15 13.80 10.41
C GLN A 111 3.60 13.33 9.02
N ASN A 112 4.72 12.62 8.95
CA ASN A 112 5.37 12.23 7.71
C ASN A 112 4.95 10.85 7.19
N LEU A 113 4.22 10.05 7.98
CA LEU A 113 3.38 8.98 7.46
C LEU A 113 2.19 9.59 6.71
N LEU A 114 2.29 9.61 5.38
CA LEU A 114 1.35 10.27 4.48
C LEU A 114 0.09 9.46 4.23
N ALA A 115 0.22 8.13 4.08
CA ALA A 115 -0.87 7.22 3.78
C ALA A 115 -0.55 5.77 4.15
N LEU A 116 -1.61 4.97 4.29
CA LEU A 116 -1.55 3.52 4.43
C LEU A 116 -2.48 2.89 3.39
N GLY A 117 -2.14 1.73 2.82
CA GLY A 117 -3.05 1.13 1.85
C GLY A 117 -2.52 -0.13 1.20
N VAL A 118 -2.79 -0.33 -0.08
CA VAL A 118 -2.49 -1.60 -0.77
C VAL A 118 -1.87 -1.38 -2.13
N ASN A 119 -1.04 -2.33 -2.54
CA ASN A 119 -0.49 -2.39 -3.88
C ASN A 119 -0.29 -3.81 -4.32
N CYS A 120 -0.21 -4.01 -5.64
CA CYS A 120 0.01 -5.31 -6.26
C CYS A 120 -1.01 -6.40 -5.87
N VAL A 121 -2.21 -5.96 -5.50
CA VAL A 121 -3.40 -6.79 -5.24
C VAL A 121 -4.36 -6.75 -6.44
N HIS A 122 -5.33 -7.66 -6.46
CA HIS A 122 -6.42 -7.61 -7.42
C HIS A 122 -7.36 -6.42 -7.15
N PRO A 123 -7.78 -5.61 -8.16
CA PRO A 123 -8.60 -4.41 -7.92
C PRO A 123 -9.90 -4.64 -7.15
N GLN A 124 -10.54 -5.80 -7.35
CA GLN A 124 -11.81 -6.13 -6.68
C GLN A 124 -11.72 -6.23 -5.16
N ILE A 125 -10.54 -6.53 -4.59
CA ILE A 125 -10.40 -6.65 -3.14
C ILE A 125 -10.16 -5.30 -2.45
N VAL A 126 -9.79 -4.27 -3.20
CA VAL A 126 -9.42 -2.94 -2.65
C VAL A 126 -10.59 -2.27 -1.94
N THR A 127 -11.77 -2.24 -2.56
CA THR A 127 -12.94 -1.56 -1.98
C THR A 127 -13.33 -2.15 -0.62
N PRO A 128 -13.52 -3.48 -0.46
CA PRO A 128 -13.78 -4.06 0.86
C PRO A 128 -12.71 -3.74 1.90
N LEU A 129 -11.42 -3.80 1.52
CA LEU A 129 -10.31 -3.46 2.41
C LEU A 129 -10.43 -2.01 2.89
N PHE A 130 -10.70 -1.07 1.98
CA PHE A 130 -10.81 0.36 2.31
C PHE A 130 -12.07 0.68 3.13
N ARG A 131 -13.18 -0.01 2.87
CA ARG A 131 -14.39 0.07 3.71
C ARG A 131 -14.10 -0.34 5.14
N SER A 132 -13.38 -1.45 5.34
CA SER A 132 -13.04 -1.93 6.68
C SER A 132 -12.24 -0.91 7.52
N VAL A 133 -11.56 0.04 6.88
CA VAL A 133 -10.80 1.10 7.54
C VAL A 133 -11.63 2.37 7.75
N ASN A 134 -12.30 2.88 6.71
CA ASN A 134 -12.81 4.25 6.67
C ASN A 134 -14.33 4.39 6.57
N GLU A 135 -15.09 3.33 6.28
CA GLU A 135 -16.54 3.44 6.02
C GLU A 135 -17.30 4.01 7.22
N LYS A 136 -16.95 3.56 8.43
CA LYS A 136 -17.57 4.00 9.69
C LYS A 136 -16.98 5.28 10.28
N LYS A 137 -15.98 5.88 9.60
CA LYS A 137 -15.29 7.09 10.08
C LYS A 137 -15.88 8.34 9.46
N LEU A 138 -16.04 9.38 10.29
CA LEU A 138 -16.34 10.73 9.82
C LEU A 138 -15.26 11.18 8.82
N PRO A 139 -15.61 11.95 7.76
CA PRO A 139 -14.68 12.32 6.69
C PRO A 139 -13.34 12.89 7.17
N GLU A 140 -13.34 13.74 8.19
CA GLU A 140 -12.17 14.40 8.80
C GLU A 140 -11.31 13.46 9.64
N SER A 141 -11.86 12.33 10.07
CA SER A 141 -11.17 11.31 10.87
C SER A 141 -10.67 10.13 10.03
N ARG A 142 -10.90 10.16 8.71
CA ARG A 142 -10.46 9.10 7.80
C ARG A 142 -8.95 9.07 7.67
N ILE A 143 -8.40 7.86 7.63
CA ILE A 143 -6.99 7.64 7.35
C ILE A 143 -6.78 7.88 5.84
N PRO A 144 -5.83 8.72 5.41
CA PRO A 144 -5.47 8.84 4.01
C PRO A 144 -5.00 7.49 3.46
N LEU A 145 -5.64 7.04 2.38
CA LEU A 145 -5.35 5.75 1.77
C LEU A 145 -4.52 5.90 0.49
N ILE A 146 -3.72 4.88 0.19
CA ILE A 146 -2.98 4.75 -1.06
C ILE A 146 -3.30 3.43 -1.77
N VAL A 147 -3.52 3.47 -3.08
CA VAL A 147 -3.82 2.27 -3.88
C VAL A 147 -3.10 2.29 -5.22
N TYR A 148 -2.44 1.19 -5.55
CA TYR A 148 -1.89 0.95 -6.89
C TYR A 148 -1.93 -0.56 -7.17
N PRO A 149 -3.11 -1.10 -7.56
CA PRO A 149 -3.33 -2.53 -7.74
C PRO A 149 -2.76 -3.02 -9.08
N ASN A 150 -2.77 -4.33 -9.30
CA ASN A 150 -2.49 -4.91 -10.61
C ASN A 150 -3.64 -4.60 -11.60
N SER A 151 -3.46 -4.94 -12.88
CA SER A 151 -4.48 -4.77 -13.92
C SER A 151 -5.82 -5.48 -13.65
N GLY A 152 -5.82 -6.51 -12.80
CA GLY A 152 -6.93 -7.45 -12.61
C GLY A 152 -6.71 -8.79 -13.31
N GLU A 153 -5.67 -8.92 -14.14
CA GLU A 153 -5.26 -10.21 -14.67
C GLU A 153 -4.91 -11.16 -13.50
N VAL A 154 -5.16 -12.46 -13.67
CA VAL A 154 -4.80 -13.49 -12.68
C VAL A 154 -3.53 -14.17 -13.15
N TYR A 155 -2.55 -14.34 -12.26
CA TYR A 155 -1.31 -15.06 -12.55
C TYR A 155 -1.37 -16.48 -11.99
N THR A 156 -1.10 -17.49 -12.81
CA THR A 156 -0.78 -18.86 -12.39
C THR A 156 0.66 -19.20 -12.80
N VAL A 157 1.30 -20.13 -12.10
CA VAL A 157 2.68 -20.54 -12.43
C VAL A 157 2.70 -21.28 -13.77
N GLU A 158 1.64 -22.04 -14.03
CA GLU A 158 1.46 -22.86 -15.22
C GLU A 158 1.18 -22.01 -16.46
N ASP A 159 0.30 -21.01 -16.37
CA ASP A 159 -0.25 -20.30 -17.53
C ASP A 159 0.18 -18.83 -17.61
N GLY A 160 0.89 -18.31 -16.60
CA GLY A 160 1.25 -16.90 -16.53
C GLY A 160 0.01 -16.00 -16.31
N TRP A 161 0.07 -14.76 -16.82
CA TRP A 161 -1.03 -13.79 -16.67
C TRP A 161 -2.17 -14.08 -17.65
N GLN A 162 -3.39 -14.18 -17.11
CA GLN A 162 -4.60 -14.56 -17.83
C GLN A 162 -5.74 -13.55 -17.59
N GLY A 163 -6.75 -13.55 -18.48
CA GLY A 163 -8.03 -12.87 -18.26
C GLY A 163 -8.07 -11.37 -18.53
N ARG A 164 -7.13 -10.83 -19.33
CA ARG A 164 -7.04 -9.39 -19.59
C ARG A 164 -8.31 -8.76 -20.16
N GLU A 165 -8.99 -9.46 -21.06
CA GLU A 165 -10.18 -8.96 -21.75
C GLU A 165 -11.39 -8.87 -20.82
N ASP A 166 -11.42 -9.69 -19.77
CA ASP A 166 -12.48 -9.72 -18.75
C ASP A 166 -12.21 -8.75 -17.59
N CYS A 167 -11.04 -8.10 -17.56
CA CYS A 167 -10.67 -7.17 -16.51
C CYS A 167 -11.50 -5.89 -16.59
N VAL A 168 -12.15 -5.54 -15.49
CA VAL A 168 -12.75 -4.20 -15.33
C VAL A 168 -11.62 -3.16 -15.30
N PRO A 169 -11.66 -2.14 -16.18
CA PRO A 169 -10.64 -1.09 -16.18
C PRO A 169 -10.53 -0.37 -14.83
N LEU A 170 -9.30 -0.06 -14.40
CA LEU A 170 -9.03 0.49 -13.07
C LEU A 170 -9.80 1.78 -12.79
N GLU A 171 -9.99 2.62 -13.80
CA GLU A 171 -10.72 3.87 -13.70
C GLU A 171 -12.15 3.71 -13.17
N HIS A 172 -12.79 2.55 -13.31
CA HIS A 172 -14.14 2.31 -12.79
C HIS A 172 -14.19 2.16 -11.25
N TYR A 173 -13.08 1.76 -10.63
CA TYR A 173 -13.00 1.62 -9.18
C TYR A 173 -12.61 2.93 -8.46
N VAL A 174 -11.95 3.83 -9.19
CA VAL A 174 -11.36 5.07 -8.66
C VAL A 174 -12.34 5.93 -7.86
N PRO A 175 -13.58 6.21 -8.31
CA PRO A 175 -14.52 7.06 -7.55
C PRO A 175 -14.76 6.53 -6.15
N GLN A 176 -15.02 5.22 -6.04
CA GLN A 176 -15.28 4.57 -4.76
C GLN A 176 -14.05 4.59 -3.84
N TRP A 177 -12.84 4.45 -4.39
CA TRP A 177 -11.62 4.56 -3.60
C TRP A 177 -11.43 5.98 -3.06
N ILE A 178 -11.71 7.01 -3.86
CA ILE A 178 -11.65 8.42 -3.42
C ILE A 178 -12.64 8.66 -2.28
N ASP A 179 -13.87 8.18 -2.43
CA ASP A 179 -14.94 8.34 -1.43
C ASP A 179 -14.60 7.62 -0.12
N LEU A 180 -13.78 6.57 -0.17
CA LEU A 180 -13.26 5.86 1.00
C LEU A 180 -11.95 6.44 1.55
N GLY A 181 -11.46 7.56 1.02
CA GLY A 181 -10.30 8.26 1.56
C GLY A 181 -8.98 8.03 0.81
N ALA A 182 -9.00 7.42 -0.37
CA ALA A 182 -7.80 7.35 -1.21
C ALA A 182 -7.32 8.76 -1.60
N ARG A 183 -6.02 8.98 -1.52
CA ARG A 183 -5.33 10.24 -1.88
C ARG A 183 -4.23 10.03 -2.90
N PHE A 184 -3.68 8.83 -2.96
CA PHE A 184 -2.65 8.42 -3.90
C PHE A 184 -3.18 7.20 -4.67
N ILE A 185 -3.32 7.33 -5.98
CA ILE A 185 -3.93 6.30 -6.85
C ILE A 185 -3.01 6.07 -8.04
N GLY A 186 -2.65 4.83 -8.30
CA GLY A 186 -1.77 4.43 -9.40
C GLY A 186 -2.05 3.01 -9.88
N GLY A 187 -1.02 2.35 -10.42
CA GLY A 187 -1.07 0.95 -10.84
C GLY A 187 0.26 0.24 -10.56
N CYS A 188 0.20 -1.08 -10.32
CA CYS A 188 1.33 -1.99 -10.15
C CYS A 188 1.48 -2.88 -11.40
N CYS A 189 1.50 -4.21 -11.24
CA CYS A 189 1.82 -5.14 -12.32
C CYS A 189 0.80 -5.00 -13.43
N ARG A 190 1.31 -4.99 -14.67
CA ARG A 190 0.51 -4.99 -15.90
C ARG A 190 -0.37 -3.75 -16.10
N THR A 191 -0.08 -2.69 -15.36
CA THR A 191 -0.62 -1.36 -15.62
C THR A 191 0.34 -0.57 -16.50
N TYR A 192 -0.20 0.31 -17.33
CA TYR A 192 0.54 1.05 -18.34
C TYR A 192 0.17 2.53 -18.31
N ALA A 193 0.95 3.36 -19.01
CA ALA A 193 0.72 4.81 -19.08
C ALA A 193 -0.71 5.19 -19.50
N ARG A 194 -1.35 4.37 -20.35
CA ARG A 194 -2.76 4.58 -20.75
C ARG A 194 -3.73 4.46 -19.57
N ASP A 195 -3.49 3.51 -18.67
CA ASP A 195 -4.34 3.28 -17.50
C ASP A 195 -4.20 4.46 -16.53
N ILE A 196 -2.96 4.93 -16.32
CA ILE A 196 -2.68 6.13 -15.53
C ILE A 196 -3.37 7.38 -16.11
N LYS A 197 -3.40 7.53 -17.45
CA LYS A 197 -4.11 8.64 -18.10
C LYS A 197 -5.62 8.60 -17.81
N ARG A 198 -6.22 7.41 -17.83
CA ARG A 198 -7.65 7.23 -17.53
C ARG A 198 -7.96 7.46 -16.06
N ILE A 199 -7.14 6.91 -15.14
CA ILE A 199 -7.21 7.18 -13.71
C ILE A 199 -7.16 8.70 -13.45
N LYS A 200 -6.19 9.41 -14.03
CA LYS A 200 -6.07 10.86 -13.90
C LYS A 200 -7.34 11.58 -14.32
N GLN A 201 -7.91 11.22 -15.47
CA GLN A 201 -9.14 11.84 -15.95
C GLN A 201 -10.31 11.60 -15.00
N THR A 202 -10.46 10.38 -14.48
CA THR A 202 -11.50 10.05 -13.51
C THR A 202 -11.34 10.81 -12.20
N VAL A 203 -10.11 10.94 -11.68
CA VAL A 203 -9.81 11.73 -10.47
C VAL A 203 -10.25 13.19 -10.66
N ILE A 204 -9.91 13.80 -11.80
CA ILE A 204 -10.28 15.19 -12.12
C ILE A 204 -11.81 15.33 -12.21
N ASN A 205 -12.47 14.41 -12.91
CA ASN A 205 -13.93 14.44 -13.08
C ASN A 205 -14.68 14.28 -11.74
N HIS A 206 -14.21 13.37 -10.88
CA HIS A 206 -14.79 13.13 -9.56
C HIS A 206 -14.62 14.35 -8.65
N ALA A 207 -13.44 14.97 -8.66
CA ALA A 207 -13.19 16.19 -7.91
C ALA A 207 -14.14 17.32 -8.33
N ASN A 208 -14.35 17.52 -9.64
CA ASN A 208 -15.25 18.55 -10.15
C ASN A 208 -16.72 18.28 -9.79
N SER A 209 -17.15 17.03 -9.80
CA SER A 209 -18.53 16.64 -9.47
C SER A 209 -18.87 16.92 -8.00
N ASN A 210 -17.91 16.74 -7.10
CA ASN A 210 -18.08 17.02 -5.66
C ASN A 210 -18.04 18.51 -5.30
N HIS A 211 -17.62 19.40 -6.21
CA HIS A 211 -17.64 20.86 -5.99
C HIS A 211 -18.93 21.52 -6.48
N CYS A 212 -19.82 20.77 -7.15
CA CYS A 212 -21.12 21.26 -7.63
C CYS A 212 -22.27 21.00 -6.64
N HIS A 213 -21.98 20.49 -5.45
CA HIS A 213 -22.91 20.23 -4.35
C HIS A 213 -22.48 21.00 -3.10
#